data_AF-A0A7H0HYK5-F1
#
_entry.id   AF-A0A7H0HYK5-F1
#
_cell.length_a   1.000
_cell.length_b   1.000
_cell.length_c   1.000
_cell.angle_alpha   90.00
_cell.angle_beta   90.00
_cell.angle_gamma   90.00
#
_symmetry.space_group_name_H-M   'P 1'
#
loop_
_entity.id
_entity.type
_entity.pdbx_description
1 polymer ?
#
loop_
_entity_poly.entity_id
_entity_poly.type
_entity_poly.pdbx_seq_one_letter_code
_entity_poly.pdbx_strand_id
1 'polypeptide(L)'
;MAWDEWDQLKASAADKGSAQMQLNGIPEEDRPNSGNPAGGDLRVDQQDLAAIGDEAFKLYNRLWKEARVTSTDTTATDLTGQGFALGAALQHVSMRWDKQLGSVMDACALISNHMDFTKNAHAGDEVFIARHVSSIQTLDAGFDEAWAAPGKPNGIYGEKPKKDGE
;
A
#
# COMPACT_ATOMS: atom_id res chain seq x y z
N MET A 1 16.24 -38.39 45.46
CA MET A 1 15.05 -39.25 45.24
C MET A 1 14.15 -38.71 44.14
N ALA A 2 13.45 -37.58 44.28
CA ALA A 2 12.63 -37.06 43.16
C ALA A 2 13.47 -36.50 41.97
N TRP A 3 14.72 -36.11 42.22
CA TRP A 3 15.63 -35.59 41.19
C TRP A 3 16.22 -36.68 40.28
N ASP A 4 16.53 -37.84 40.85
CA ASP A 4 17.09 -38.98 40.10
C ASP A 4 16.06 -39.56 39.12
N GLU A 5 14.79 -39.59 39.52
CA GLU A 5 13.66 -39.95 38.65
C GLU A 5 13.47 -38.93 37.52
N TRP A 6 13.73 -37.64 37.78
CA TRP A 6 13.64 -36.57 36.80
C TRP A 6 14.74 -36.67 35.73
N ASP A 7 15.96 -37.03 36.12
CA ASP A 7 17.06 -37.25 35.20
C ASP A 7 16.88 -38.51 34.35
N GLN A 8 16.31 -39.58 34.91
CA GLN A 8 15.91 -40.77 34.14
C GLN A 8 14.80 -40.47 33.12
N LEU A 9 13.83 -39.63 33.47
CA LEU A 9 12.77 -39.22 32.54
C LEU A 9 13.31 -38.38 31.38
N LYS A 10 14.26 -37.47 31.62
CA LYS A 10 14.93 -36.73 30.53
C LYS A 10 15.76 -37.63 29.62
N ALA A 11 16.54 -38.54 30.21
CA ALA A 11 17.37 -39.47 29.44
C ALA A 11 16.49 -40.36 28.54
N SER A 12 15.40 -40.90 29.08
CA SER A 12 14.46 -41.74 28.31
C SER A 12 13.66 -40.96 27.26
N ALA A 13 13.44 -39.65 27.42
CA ALA A 13 12.84 -38.80 26.40
C ALA A 13 13.81 -38.46 25.26
N ALA A 14 15.10 -38.27 25.58
CA ALA A 14 16.14 -38.04 24.57
C ALA A 14 16.44 -39.31 23.75
N ASP A 15 16.41 -40.49 24.39
CA ASP A 15 16.71 -41.78 23.76
C ASP A 15 15.58 -42.27 22.83
N LYS A 16 14.35 -41.79 23.03
CA LYS A 16 13.19 -42.13 22.18
C LYS A 16 13.20 -41.44 20.80
N GLY A 17 14.23 -40.66 20.50
CA GLY A 17 14.29 -39.82 19.31
C GLY A 17 13.24 -38.71 19.42
N SER A 18 13.53 -37.53 18.84
CA SER A 18 12.49 -36.52 18.66
C SER A 18 11.27 -37.21 18.05
N ALA A 19 10.14 -37.22 18.74
CA ALA A 19 8.87 -37.55 18.09
C ALA A 19 8.82 -36.66 16.85
N GLN A 20 9.04 -37.24 15.68
CA GLN A 20 9.07 -36.47 14.45
C GLN A 20 7.67 -35.90 14.30
N MET A 21 7.53 -34.64 14.69
CA MET A 21 6.31 -33.90 14.58
C MET A 21 6.11 -33.71 13.08
N GLN A 22 5.40 -34.63 12.44
CA GLN A 22 4.89 -34.41 11.08
C GLN A 22 3.77 -33.39 11.20
N LEU A 23 4.15 -32.11 11.17
CA LEU A 23 3.23 -31.04 10.89
C LEU A 23 2.69 -31.29 9.48
N ASN A 24 1.37 -31.38 9.33
CA ASN A 24 0.71 -31.37 8.04
C ASN A 24 1.05 -30.04 7.36
N GLY A 25 2.13 -30.03 6.58
CA GLY A 25 2.52 -28.93 5.73
C GLY A 25 1.80 -29.05 4.40
N ILE A 26 1.44 -27.90 3.84
CA ILE A 26 0.99 -27.79 2.46
C ILE A 26 2.20 -28.19 1.56
N PRO A 27 1.98 -28.95 0.45
CA PRO A 27 3.04 -29.32 -0.50
C PRO A 27 3.91 -28.12 -0.88
N GLU A 28 5.19 -28.34 -1.19
CA GLU A 28 6.11 -27.25 -1.51
C GLU A 28 5.66 -26.39 -2.68
N GLU A 29 4.92 -26.95 -3.64
CA GLU A 29 4.29 -26.21 -4.72
C GLU A 29 3.12 -25.30 -4.28
N ASP A 30 2.47 -25.61 -3.17
CA ASP A 30 1.23 -24.99 -2.71
C ASP A 30 1.43 -24.06 -1.49
N ARG A 31 2.68 -23.92 -1.01
CA ARG A 31 2.99 -22.97 0.07
C ARG A 31 2.84 -21.53 -0.46
N PRO A 32 2.09 -20.66 0.23
CA PRO A 32 2.14 -19.24 -0.08
C PRO A 32 3.59 -18.79 0.11
N ASN A 33 4.18 -18.18 -0.92
CA ASN A 33 5.58 -17.75 -0.94
C ASN A 33 6.66 -18.85 -1.10
N SER A 34 6.32 -20.09 -1.50
CA SER A 34 7.33 -20.99 -2.09
C SER A 34 7.63 -20.53 -3.51
N GLY A 35 8.47 -19.51 -3.61
CA GLY A 35 9.05 -19.13 -4.89
C GLY A 35 9.59 -20.39 -5.59
N ASN A 36 9.05 -20.68 -6.77
CA ASN A 36 9.72 -21.54 -7.73
C ASN A 36 11.21 -21.10 -7.77
N PRO A 37 12.21 -22.00 -7.67
CA PRO A 37 13.61 -21.59 -7.87
C PRO A 37 13.84 -21.00 -9.27
N ALA A 38 12.95 -21.29 -10.23
CA ALA A 38 12.78 -20.57 -11.49
C ALA A 38 11.59 -19.59 -11.40
N GLY A 39 11.58 -18.77 -10.34
CA GLY A 39 10.57 -17.74 -10.08
C GLY A 39 10.24 -17.02 -11.37
N GLY A 40 8.94 -16.83 -11.64
CA GLY A 40 8.51 -16.12 -12.84
C GLY A 40 9.37 -14.86 -13.03
N ASP A 41 9.78 -14.60 -14.27
CA ASP A 41 10.79 -13.59 -14.66
C ASP A 41 10.33 -12.14 -14.47
N LEU A 42 9.43 -11.90 -13.51
CA LEU A 42 8.99 -10.58 -13.09
C LEU A 42 10.04 -10.00 -12.13
N ARG A 43 11.24 -9.80 -12.66
CA ARG A 43 12.26 -8.98 -12.01
C ARG A 43 12.06 -7.55 -12.49
N VAL A 44 11.87 -6.63 -11.55
CA VAL A 44 11.91 -5.20 -11.83
C VAL A 44 13.13 -4.63 -11.14
N ASP A 45 13.89 -3.80 -11.85
CA ASP A 45 15.03 -3.12 -11.26
C ASP A 45 14.62 -1.74 -10.69
N GLN A 46 15.45 -1.20 -9.80
CA GLN A 46 15.18 0.08 -9.16
C GLN A 46 15.19 1.25 -10.15
N GLN A 47 15.91 1.12 -11.26
CA GLN A 47 16.02 2.15 -12.29
C GLN A 47 14.70 2.25 -13.07
N ASP A 48 14.09 1.12 -13.38
CA ASP A 48 12.79 1.01 -14.03
C ASP A 48 11.69 1.59 -13.12
N LEU A 49 11.70 1.25 -11.82
CA LEU A 49 10.76 1.84 -10.85
C LEU A 49 10.94 3.35 -10.73
N ALA A 50 12.18 3.84 -10.68
CA ALA A 50 12.46 5.28 -10.65
C ALA A 50 11.99 5.98 -11.93
N ALA A 51 12.19 5.37 -13.10
CA ALA A 51 11.71 5.91 -14.37
C ALA A 51 10.18 6.01 -14.40
N ILE A 52 9.46 5.02 -13.84
CA ILE A 52 8.01 5.07 -13.70
C ILE A 52 7.58 6.21 -12.77
N GLY A 53 8.26 6.39 -11.64
CA GLY A 53 8.04 7.51 -10.72
C GLY A 53 8.21 8.87 -11.39
N ASP A 54 9.32 9.04 -12.13
CA ASP A 54 9.62 10.27 -12.88
C ASP A 54 8.55 10.58 -13.95
N GLU A 55 8.08 9.57 -14.69
CA GLU A 55 7.01 9.77 -15.68
C GLU A 55 5.67 10.11 -15.01
N ALA A 56 5.36 9.49 -13.86
CA ALA A 56 4.17 9.85 -13.08
C ALA A 56 4.26 11.31 -12.57
N PHE A 57 5.43 11.75 -12.11
CA PHE A 57 5.69 13.14 -11.72
C PHE A 57 5.51 14.12 -12.88
N LYS A 58 6.08 13.80 -14.05
CA LYS A 58 5.92 14.62 -15.27
C LYS A 58 4.45 14.71 -15.67
N LEU A 59 3.73 13.59 -15.65
CA LEU A 59 2.31 13.55 -16.00
C LEU A 59 1.48 14.38 -15.01
N TYR A 60 1.72 14.26 -13.71
CA TYR A 60 1.08 15.09 -12.68
C TYR A 60 1.23 16.59 -12.99
N ASN A 61 2.46 17.03 -13.27
CA ASN A 61 2.74 18.44 -13.57
C ASN A 61 2.08 18.93 -14.87
N ARG A 62 2.02 18.08 -15.89
CA ARG A 62 1.31 18.39 -17.14
C ARG A 62 -0.19 18.49 -16.92
N LEU A 63 -0.79 17.53 -16.22
CA LEU A 63 -2.22 17.55 -15.88
C LEU A 63 -2.59 18.81 -15.08
N TRP A 64 -1.76 19.20 -14.10
CA TRP A 64 -1.98 20.43 -13.34
C TRP A 64 -2.08 21.67 -14.23
N LYS A 65 -1.21 21.77 -15.25
CA LYS A 65 -1.06 22.95 -16.11
C LYS A 65 -2.02 22.93 -17.30
N GLU A 66 -2.18 21.79 -17.94
CA GLU A 66 -2.83 21.64 -19.24
C GLU A 66 -4.30 21.19 -19.12
N ALA A 67 -4.67 20.44 -18.08
CA ALA A 67 -5.99 19.82 -18.00
C ALA A 67 -7.02 20.65 -17.22
N ARG A 68 -6.62 21.75 -16.55
CA ARG A 68 -7.55 22.64 -15.84
C ARG A 68 -8.15 23.65 -16.81
N VAL A 69 -9.48 23.67 -16.90
CA VAL A 69 -10.20 24.57 -17.82
C VAL A 69 -11.00 25.61 -17.04
N THR A 70 -10.32 26.68 -16.62
CA THR A 70 -10.91 27.73 -15.76
C THR A 70 -11.99 28.56 -16.45
N SER A 71 -11.98 28.65 -17.79
CA SER A 71 -12.95 29.42 -18.56
C SER A 71 -14.35 28.80 -18.57
N THR A 72 -14.47 27.51 -18.27
CA THR A 72 -15.75 26.77 -18.33
C THR A 72 -16.73 27.27 -17.28
N ASP A 73 -16.26 27.58 -16.07
CA ASP A 73 -17.12 28.01 -14.96
C ASP A 73 -17.71 29.40 -15.18
N THR A 74 -16.90 30.34 -15.69
CA THR A 74 -17.38 31.68 -16.09
C THR A 74 -18.40 31.57 -17.21
N THR A 75 -18.11 30.78 -18.25
CA THR A 75 -19.03 30.57 -19.37
C THR A 75 -20.35 29.95 -18.93
N ALA A 76 -20.30 28.95 -18.03
CA ALA A 76 -21.47 28.31 -17.46
C ALA A 76 -22.33 29.29 -16.65
N THR A 77 -21.69 30.14 -15.85
CA THR A 77 -22.34 31.19 -15.06
C THR A 77 -23.03 32.22 -15.97
N ASP A 78 -22.32 32.70 -17.00
CA ASP A 78 -22.85 33.69 -17.95
C ASP A 78 -24.04 33.15 -18.74
N LEU A 79 -23.96 31.91 -19.24
CA LEU A 79 -25.06 31.26 -19.96
C LEU A 79 -26.27 31.05 -19.05
N THR A 80 -26.05 30.68 -17.78
CA THR A 80 -27.12 30.53 -16.79
C THR A 80 -27.78 31.88 -16.51
N GLY A 81 -26.99 32.95 -16.32
CA GLY A 81 -27.50 34.30 -16.11
C GLY A 81 -28.30 34.86 -17.29
N GLN A 82 -27.98 34.43 -18.51
CA GLN A 82 -28.73 34.73 -19.73
C GLN A 82 -29.99 33.87 -19.90
N GLY A 83 -30.28 32.94 -18.99
CA GLY A 83 -31.47 32.07 -19.03
C GLY A 83 -31.31 30.80 -19.87
N PHE A 84 -30.11 30.47 -20.34
CA PHE A 84 -29.87 29.24 -21.09
C PHE A 84 -29.67 28.05 -20.14
N ALA A 85 -30.51 27.01 -20.30
CA ALA A 85 -30.38 25.74 -19.56
C ALA A 85 -29.03 25.05 -19.77
N LEU A 86 -28.35 25.34 -20.89
CA LEU A 86 -27.00 24.85 -21.19
C LEU A 86 -25.98 25.27 -20.13
N GLY A 87 -26.15 26.43 -19.47
CA GLY A 87 -25.23 26.90 -18.44
C GLY A 87 -25.14 25.94 -17.25
N ALA A 88 -26.28 25.51 -16.70
CA ALA A 88 -26.33 24.54 -15.62
C ALA A 88 -25.76 23.17 -16.02
N ALA A 89 -26.03 22.72 -17.25
CA ALA A 89 -25.47 21.48 -17.78
C ALA A 89 -23.94 21.56 -17.92
N LEU A 90 -23.42 22.68 -18.41
CA LEU A 90 -21.99 22.92 -18.55
C LEU A 90 -21.30 22.96 -17.18
N GLN A 91 -21.91 23.61 -16.18
CA GLN A 91 -21.40 23.61 -14.81
C GLN A 91 -21.30 22.20 -14.24
N HIS A 92 -22.32 21.36 -14.45
CA HIS A 92 -22.30 19.97 -14.00
C HIS A 92 -21.15 19.17 -14.62
N VAL A 93 -20.90 19.33 -15.93
CA VAL A 93 -19.78 18.68 -16.62
C VAL A 93 -18.44 19.20 -16.10
N SER A 94 -18.30 20.51 -15.88
CA SER A 94 -17.09 21.14 -15.32
C SER A 94 -16.72 20.53 -13.96
N MET A 95 -17.69 20.47 -13.04
CA MET A 95 -17.49 19.84 -11.72
C MET A 95 -17.10 18.37 -11.81
N ARG A 96 -17.70 17.62 -12.75
CA ARG A 96 -17.37 16.21 -12.96
C ARG A 96 -15.95 16.05 -13.48
N TRP A 97 -15.53 16.91 -14.41
CA TRP A 97 -14.17 16.94 -14.95
C TRP A 97 -13.15 17.18 -13.86
N ASP A 98 -13.33 18.23 -13.04
CA ASP A 98 -12.41 18.56 -11.94
C ASP A 98 -12.24 17.39 -10.95
N LYS A 99 -13.35 16.70 -10.63
CA LYS A 99 -13.31 15.52 -9.76
C LYS A 99 -12.49 14.37 -10.38
N GLN A 100 -12.65 14.12 -11.67
CA GLN A 100 -11.89 13.06 -12.35
C GLN A 100 -10.42 13.43 -12.49
N LEU A 101 -10.14 14.69 -12.87
CA LEU A 101 -8.79 15.21 -12.96
C LEU A 101 -8.07 15.09 -11.62
N GLY A 102 -8.70 15.53 -10.53
CA GLY A 102 -8.14 15.38 -9.18
C GLY A 102 -7.82 13.92 -8.83
N SER A 103 -8.71 12.98 -9.17
CA SER A 103 -8.47 11.55 -8.94
C SER A 103 -7.26 11.03 -9.73
N VAL A 104 -7.12 11.37 -11.01
CA VAL A 104 -5.95 10.95 -11.81
C VAL A 104 -4.66 11.58 -11.29
N MET A 105 -4.72 12.86 -10.89
CA MET A 105 -3.57 13.55 -10.32
C MET A 105 -3.12 12.94 -8.99
N ASP A 106 -4.05 12.61 -8.10
CA ASP A 106 -3.70 11.93 -6.84
C ASP A 106 -3.09 10.54 -7.08
N ALA A 107 -3.53 9.81 -8.11
CA ALA A 107 -2.90 8.54 -8.50
C ALA A 107 -1.47 8.73 -8.99
N CYS A 108 -1.22 9.73 -9.83
CA CYS A 108 0.12 10.06 -10.32
C CYS A 108 1.04 10.45 -9.15
N ALA A 109 0.54 11.25 -8.21
CA ALA A 109 1.27 11.62 -7.01
C ALA A 109 1.57 10.42 -6.11
N LEU A 110 0.61 9.50 -5.93
CA LEU A 110 0.83 8.27 -5.16
C LEU A 110 1.91 7.39 -5.80
N ILE A 111 1.84 7.15 -7.11
CA ILE A 111 2.83 6.35 -7.84
C ILE A 111 4.21 7.00 -7.74
N SER A 112 4.33 8.30 -8.00
CA SER A 112 5.60 9.04 -7.88
C SER A 112 6.18 8.88 -6.47
N ASN A 113 5.40 9.23 -5.43
CA ASN A 113 5.86 9.17 -4.05
C ASN A 113 6.24 7.73 -3.63
N HIS A 114 5.50 6.71 -4.05
CA HIS A 114 5.77 5.32 -3.68
C HIS A 114 7.03 4.79 -4.38
N MET A 115 7.21 5.09 -5.68
CA MET A 115 8.40 4.68 -6.41
C MET A 115 9.64 5.45 -5.94
N ASP A 116 9.49 6.72 -5.57
CA ASP A 116 10.55 7.51 -4.94
C ASP A 116 10.87 6.99 -3.52
N PHE A 117 9.89 6.55 -2.74
CA PHE A 117 10.15 5.92 -1.44
C PHE A 117 10.92 4.60 -1.57
N THR A 118 10.59 3.76 -2.56
CA THR A 118 11.40 2.55 -2.86
C THR A 118 12.84 2.89 -3.24
N LYS A 119 13.07 4.08 -3.82
CA LYS A 119 14.41 4.60 -4.16
C LYS A 119 15.12 5.22 -2.93
N ASN A 120 14.40 5.91 -2.06
CA ASN A 120 14.96 6.79 -1.02
C ASN A 120 15.01 6.21 0.40
N ALA A 121 14.58 4.96 0.62
CA ALA A 121 14.95 4.22 1.85
C ALA A 121 16.49 4.21 2.11
N HIS A 122 17.32 4.66 1.15
CA HIS A 122 18.77 4.86 1.32
C HIS A 122 19.36 6.21 0.87
N ALA A 123 18.60 7.23 0.43
CA ALA A 123 19.21 8.43 -0.17
C ALA A 123 18.42 9.76 -0.10
N GLY A 124 18.04 10.20 1.11
CA GLY A 124 18.08 11.59 1.63
C GLY A 124 17.57 12.84 0.88
N ASP A 125 17.29 12.83 -0.43
CA ASP A 125 16.84 13.99 -1.22
C ASP A 125 15.48 13.70 -1.86
N GLU A 126 14.41 14.01 -1.12
CA GLU A 126 13.02 13.63 -1.42
C GLU A 126 12.15 14.85 -1.78
N VAL A 127 11.43 14.79 -2.92
CA VAL A 127 10.37 15.76 -3.26
C VAL A 127 9.02 15.07 -3.05
N PHE A 128 8.35 15.38 -1.95
CA PHE A 128 7.03 14.82 -1.64
C PHE A 128 5.91 15.62 -2.31
N ILE A 129 5.10 14.98 -3.15
CA ILE A 129 3.88 15.60 -3.67
C ILE A 129 2.76 15.45 -2.62
N ALA A 130 2.27 16.58 -2.09
CA ALA A 130 1.11 16.61 -1.20
C ALA A 130 -0.15 16.17 -1.96
N ARG A 131 -0.75 15.06 -1.52
CA ARG A 131 -1.99 14.50 -2.07
C ARG A 131 -3.21 15.14 -1.42
N HIS A 132 -4.27 15.36 -2.19
CA HIS A 132 -5.58 15.66 -1.62
C HIS A 132 -6.37 14.36 -1.43
N VAL A 133 -7.35 14.40 -0.54
CA VAL A 133 -8.22 13.26 -0.28
C VAL A 133 -9.22 13.12 -1.44
N SER A 134 -8.86 12.35 -2.47
CA SER A 134 -9.81 11.87 -3.49
C SER A 134 -10.33 10.47 -3.16
N SER A 135 -11.20 9.93 -4.04
CA SER A 135 -11.69 8.54 -3.96
C SER A 135 -10.58 7.49 -3.98
N ILE A 136 -9.33 7.89 -4.23
CA ILE A 136 -8.15 7.06 -4.08
C ILE A 136 -7.90 6.64 -2.64
N GLN A 137 -8.37 7.37 -1.62
CA GLN A 137 -8.27 6.85 -0.24
C GLN A 137 -8.92 5.47 -0.07
N THR A 138 -10.01 5.19 -0.81
CA THR A 138 -10.64 3.87 -0.81
C THR A 138 -9.81 2.82 -1.53
N LEU A 139 -9.04 3.21 -2.56
CA LEU A 139 -8.10 2.32 -3.25
C LEU A 139 -6.83 2.10 -2.42
N ASP A 140 -6.30 3.14 -1.78
CA ASP A 140 -5.15 3.14 -0.86
C ASP A 140 -5.38 2.16 0.30
N ALA A 141 -6.56 2.20 0.92
CA ALA A 141 -6.99 1.23 1.94
C ALA A 141 -7.08 -0.22 1.43
N GLY A 142 -7.20 -0.42 0.11
CA GLY A 142 -7.17 -1.74 -0.54
C GLY A 142 -5.76 -2.23 -0.92
N PHE A 143 -4.75 -1.35 -0.89
CA PHE A 143 -3.35 -1.66 -1.16
C PHE A 143 -2.50 -1.78 0.11
N ASP A 144 -3.01 -1.36 1.27
CA ASP A 144 -2.40 -1.68 2.56
C ASP A 144 -2.32 -3.22 2.72
N GLU A 145 -1.11 -3.76 2.82
CA GLU A 145 -0.79 -5.20 2.91
C GLU A 145 -1.43 -5.94 4.11
N ALA A 146 -2.21 -5.24 4.94
CA ALA A 146 -3.01 -5.80 6.03
C ALA A 146 -4.33 -6.39 5.51
N TRP A 147 -4.26 -7.44 4.68
CA TRP A 147 -5.44 -8.17 4.21
C TRP A 147 -6.20 -8.91 5.34
N ALA A 148 -5.65 -8.94 6.55
CA ALA A 148 -6.29 -9.44 7.76
C ALA A 148 -6.05 -8.48 8.93
N ALA A 149 -7.06 -8.35 9.80
CA ALA A 149 -6.88 -7.63 11.06
C ALA A 149 -5.69 -8.22 11.84
N PRO A 150 -4.88 -7.39 12.51
CA PRO A 150 -3.78 -7.87 13.35
C PRO A 150 -4.27 -8.99 14.25
N GLY A 151 -3.58 -10.14 14.19
CA GLY A 151 -3.91 -11.27 15.06
C GLY A 151 -3.98 -10.81 16.52
N LYS A 152 -5.02 -11.21 17.25
CA LYS A 152 -5.14 -10.85 18.67
C LYS A 152 -3.87 -11.30 19.39
N PRO A 153 -3.35 -10.52 20.35
CA PRO A 153 -2.22 -10.93 21.17
C PRO A 153 -2.46 -12.33 21.74
N ASN A 154 -1.55 -13.26 21.47
CA ASN A 154 -1.70 -14.63 21.92
C ASN A 154 -1.54 -14.68 23.45
N GLY A 155 -2.62 -15.00 24.18
CA GLY A 155 -2.67 -14.98 25.64
C GLY A 155 -1.76 -16.00 26.35
N ILE A 156 -1.06 -16.84 25.59
CA ILE A 156 -0.03 -17.76 26.10
C ILE A 156 1.21 -16.99 26.55
N TYR A 157 1.51 -15.86 25.90
CA TYR A 157 2.54 -14.93 26.33
C TYR A 157 1.86 -13.91 27.24
N GLY A 158 1.89 -14.15 28.55
CA GLY A 158 1.29 -13.27 29.56
C GLY A 158 1.65 -11.79 29.38
N GLU A 159 0.84 -10.90 29.96
CA GLU A 159 0.99 -9.45 29.83
C GLU A 159 2.45 -9.02 30.02
N LYS A 160 3.00 -8.33 29.01
CA LYS A 160 4.34 -7.74 29.14
C LYS A 160 4.30 -6.77 30.33
N PRO A 161 5.20 -6.91 31.32
CA PRO A 161 5.22 -6.01 32.45
C PRO A 161 5.41 -4.58 31.95
N LYS A 162 4.57 -3.66 32.45
CA LYS A 162 4.73 -2.24 32.21
C LYS A 162 6.13 -1.83 32.66
N LYS A 163 6.90 -1.30 31.73
CA LYS A 163 8.17 -0.64 32.03
C LYS A 163 7.79 0.72 32.61
N ASP A 164 7.82 0.83 33.93
CA ASP A 164 7.73 2.14 34.58
C ASP A 164 8.96 2.93 34.13
N GLY A 165 8.70 4.04 33.43
CA GLY A 165 9.75 4.92 32.92
C GLY A 165 10.37 5.75 34.04
N GLU A 166 11.70 5.83 34.05
CA GLU A 166 12.45 6.99 34.55
C GLU A 166 12.40 8.14 33.54
#